data_AF-A0A453F4X7-F1
#
_entry.id   AF-A0A453F4X7-F1
#
_cell.length_a   1.000
_cell.length_b   1.000
_cell.length_c   1.000
_cell.angle_alpha   90.00
_cell.angle_beta   90.00
_cell.angle_gamma   90.00
#
_symmetry.space_group_name_H-M   'P 1'
#
loop_
_entity.id
_entity.type
_entity.pdbx_description
1 polymer ?
#
loop_
_entity_poly.entity_id
_entity_poly.type
_entity_poly.pdbx_seq_one_letter_code
_entity_poly.pdbx_strand_id
1 'polypeptide(L)'
;MMDKYKDEQTSITVVGHSLGATLATLNAVDIAANYYNKSALCTAGSRAPVTAVVFGSPRTGDRDFRDIFHRLPGLRMLRVRNRPDRIPLYPPVGYADVGVELLIDTRRSLFLKPHGNESQSHDLECHLHGIAGWQGEHGEFELVVDRDIALVNKFDDCLTDEHPVPVGWKVHHNKNMVKGTDGRWVLEDHESDYEDGGDNL
;
A
#
# COMPACT_ATOMS: atom_id res chain seq x y z
N MET A 1 14.18 -1.77 -17.21
CA MET A 1 13.68 -0.40 -16.91
C MET A 1 14.82 0.58 -16.71
N MET A 2 15.72 0.37 -15.73
CA MET A 2 16.85 1.28 -15.51
C MET A 2 17.70 1.54 -16.76
N ASP A 3 17.98 0.49 -17.55
CA ASP A 3 18.72 0.64 -18.81
C ASP A 3 17.97 1.35 -19.93
N LYS A 4 16.64 1.23 -19.93
CA LYS A 4 15.77 1.86 -20.94
C LYS A 4 15.75 3.38 -20.78
N TYR A 5 15.78 3.87 -19.54
CA TYR A 5 15.71 5.29 -19.19
C TYR A 5 17.02 5.81 -18.59
N LYS A 6 18.15 5.25 -19.02
CA LYS A 6 19.48 5.53 -18.46
C LYS A 6 19.94 6.98 -18.61
N ASP A 7 19.38 7.70 -19.58
CA ASP A 7 19.71 9.08 -19.93
C ASP A 7 18.71 10.08 -19.29
N GLU A 8 17.77 9.58 -18.48
CA GLU A 8 16.75 10.37 -17.79
C GLU A 8 16.95 10.33 -16.26
N GLN A 9 16.41 11.32 -15.56
CA GLN A 9 16.35 11.29 -14.11
C GLN A 9 15.29 10.28 -13.65
N THR A 10 15.71 9.27 -12.90
CA THR A 10 14.86 8.15 -12.48
C THR A 10 14.76 8.04 -10.96
N SER A 11 13.67 7.45 -10.47
CA SER A 11 13.45 7.08 -9.06
C SER A 11 12.69 5.75 -8.99
N ILE A 12 12.87 5.01 -7.90
CA ILE A 12 12.12 3.79 -7.62
C ILE A 12 11.24 4.03 -6.39
N THR A 13 9.95 3.78 -6.53
CA THR A 13 9.00 3.81 -5.42
C THR A 13 8.40 2.43 -5.22
N VAL A 14 8.49 1.92 -4.00
CA VAL A 14 7.91 0.63 -3.60
C VAL A 14 6.78 0.92 -2.61
N VAL A 15 5.61 0.34 -2.84
CA VAL A 15 4.44 0.56 -1.99
C VAL A 15 3.88 -0.77 -1.52
N GLY A 16 3.24 -0.76 -0.36
CA GLY A 16 2.63 -1.96 0.18
C GLY A 16 1.80 -1.70 1.42
N HIS A 17 0.83 -2.58 1.66
CA HIS A 17 -0.03 -2.57 2.84
C HIS A 17 0.06 -3.93 3.54
N SER A 18 0.03 -3.95 4.88
CA SER A 18 0.05 -5.19 5.67
C SER A 18 1.24 -6.10 5.31
N LEU A 19 1.03 -7.36 4.93
CA LEU A 19 2.08 -8.24 4.40
C LEU A 19 2.86 -7.60 3.23
N GLY A 20 2.15 -6.92 2.33
CA GLY A 20 2.76 -6.20 1.21
C GLY A 20 3.68 -5.07 1.66
N ALA A 21 3.43 -4.45 2.82
CA ALA A 21 4.31 -3.43 3.39
C ALA A 21 5.65 -4.03 3.87
N THR A 22 5.61 -5.21 4.50
CA THR A 22 6.82 -5.96 4.87
C THR A 22 7.64 -6.32 3.63
N LEU A 23 6.97 -6.82 2.58
CA LEU A 23 7.64 -7.14 1.31
C LEU A 23 8.22 -5.91 0.62
N ALA A 24 7.48 -4.78 0.61
CA ALA A 24 7.96 -3.52 0.08
C ALA A 24 9.21 -3.02 0.83
N THR A 25 9.23 -3.19 2.15
CA THR A 25 10.37 -2.83 3.00
C THR A 25 11.60 -3.66 2.68
N LEU A 26 11.46 -5.00 2.63
CA LEU A 26 12.56 -5.91 2.28
C LEU A 26 13.07 -5.62 0.86
N ASN A 27 12.17 -5.45 -0.11
CA ASN A 27 12.53 -5.21 -1.49
C ASN A 27 13.24 -3.87 -1.69
N ALA A 28 12.80 -2.80 -1.02
CA ALA A 28 13.46 -1.51 -1.07
C ALA A 28 14.89 -1.57 -0.50
N VAL A 29 15.08 -2.30 0.62
CA VAL A 29 16.40 -2.56 1.19
C VAL A 29 17.27 -3.36 0.24
N ASP A 30 16.74 -4.46 -0.32
CA ASP A 30 17.45 -5.34 -1.25
C ASP A 30 17.93 -4.56 -2.50
N ILE A 31 17.05 -3.78 -3.11
CA ILE A 31 17.37 -2.92 -4.26
C ILE A 31 18.52 -1.96 -3.92
N ALA A 32 18.45 -1.30 -2.75
CA ALA A 32 19.44 -0.30 -2.36
C ALA A 32 20.79 -0.93 -1.94
N ALA A 33 20.75 -2.05 -1.22
CA ALA A 33 21.93 -2.76 -0.70
C ALA A 33 22.71 -3.45 -1.83
N ASN A 34 22.00 -4.05 -2.79
CA ASN A 34 22.61 -4.80 -3.89
C ASN A 34 22.77 -3.96 -5.18
N TYR A 35 22.48 -2.66 -5.11
CA TYR A 35 22.67 -1.72 -6.21
C TYR A 35 21.84 -2.00 -7.46
N TYR A 36 20.67 -2.63 -7.31
CA TYR A 36 19.72 -2.85 -8.41
C TYR A 36 19.03 -1.56 -8.87
N ASN A 37 19.23 -0.45 -8.17
CA ASN A 37 18.81 0.90 -8.56
C ASN A 37 19.79 1.62 -9.50
N LYS A 38 20.56 0.89 -10.30
CA LYS A 38 21.51 1.42 -11.28
C LYS A 38 21.17 0.91 -12.68
N SER A 39 21.51 1.71 -13.69
CA SER A 39 21.62 1.20 -15.06
C SER A 39 22.98 0.55 -15.25
N ALA A 40 23.01 -0.62 -15.88
CA ALA A 40 24.24 -1.28 -16.31
C ALA A 40 24.92 -0.54 -17.50
N LEU A 41 24.14 0.26 -18.24
CA LEU A 41 24.58 1.00 -19.42
C LEU A 41 25.00 2.45 -19.14
N CYS A 42 24.86 2.94 -17.91
CA CYS A 42 25.17 4.33 -17.57
C CYS A 42 26.55 4.42 -16.89
N THR A 43 27.46 5.18 -17.50
CA THR A 43 28.84 5.38 -17.05
C THR A 43 28.97 6.38 -15.90
N ALA A 44 27.92 7.17 -15.63
CA ALA A 44 27.92 8.22 -14.61
C ALA A 44 27.78 7.69 -13.16
N GLY A 45 27.59 6.39 -12.96
CA GLY A 45 27.54 5.77 -11.63
C GLY A 45 26.41 6.25 -10.71
N SER A 46 25.47 7.05 -11.23
CA SER A 46 24.38 7.62 -10.44
C SER A 46 23.35 6.54 -10.10
N ARG A 47 22.88 6.57 -8.85
CA ARG A 47 21.91 5.61 -8.31
C ARG A 47 20.56 6.29 -8.22
N ALA A 48 19.52 5.64 -8.73
CA ALA A 48 18.16 6.13 -8.53
C ALA A 48 17.80 6.07 -7.03
N PRO A 49 17.24 7.14 -6.44
CA PRO A 49 16.72 7.06 -5.09
C PRO A 49 15.63 5.99 -5.00
N VAL A 50 15.60 5.29 -3.87
CA VAL A 50 14.61 4.25 -3.57
C VAL A 50 13.76 4.73 -2.40
N THR A 51 12.46 4.83 -2.60
CA THR A 51 11.52 5.27 -1.56
C THR A 51 10.46 4.20 -1.33
N ALA A 52 10.30 3.77 -0.08
CA ALA A 52 9.18 2.93 0.32
C ALA A 52 8.06 3.80 0.94
N VAL A 53 6.82 3.65 0.51
CA VAL A 53 5.64 4.22 1.18
C VAL A 53 4.73 3.10 1.56
N VAL A 54 4.63 2.82 2.85
CA VAL A 54 3.94 1.63 3.36
C VAL A 54 2.84 1.97 4.36
N PHE A 55 1.81 1.13 4.42
CA PHE A 55 0.61 1.33 5.23
C PHE A 55 0.39 0.11 6.13
N GLY A 56 0.07 0.33 7.41
CA GLY A 56 -0.21 -0.78 8.33
C GLY A 56 0.95 -1.79 8.44
N SER A 57 2.19 -1.35 8.24
CA SER A 57 3.34 -2.26 8.12
C SER A 57 3.66 -2.96 9.43
N PRO A 58 3.64 -4.31 9.49
CA PRO A 58 4.31 -5.05 10.55
C PRO A 58 5.82 -4.73 10.56
N ARG A 59 6.48 -5.02 11.68
CA ARG A 59 7.93 -4.94 11.78
C ARG A 59 8.57 -6.06 10.97
N THR A 60 9.65 -5.71 10.27
CA THR A 60 10.23 -6.55 9.21
C THR A 60 11.55 -7.20 9.60
N GLY A 61 12.36 -6.54 10.41
CA GLY A 61 13.67 -7.05 10.82
C GLY A 61 14.04 -6.63 12.23
N ASP A 62 15.20 -7.08 12.68
CA ASP A 62 15.75 -6.79 13.99
C ASP A 62 16.51 -5.45 14.03
N ARG A 63 17.29 -5.23 15.10
CA ARG A 63 18.09 -4.01 15.25
C ARG A 63 19.22 -3.90 14.22
N ASP A 64 19.82 -5.01 13.83
CA ASP A 64 20.89 -5.02 12.84
C ASP A 64 20.33 -4.66 11.46
N PHE A 65 19.15 -5.19 11.12
CA PHE A 65 18.41 -4.78 9.93
C PHE A 65 18.10 -3.28 9.93
N ARG A 66 17.61 -2.73 11.05
CA ARG A 66 17.37 -1.28 11.17
C ARG A 66 18.66 -0.47 10.97
N ASP A 67 19.74 -0.88 11.61
CA ASP A 67 21.00 -0.15 11.53
C ASP A 67 21.60 -0.21 10.11
N ILE A 68 21.40 -1.31 9.38
CA ILE A 68 21.71 -1.40 7.94
C ILE A 68 20.80 -0.46 7.14
N PHE A 69 19.48 -0.53 7.33
CA PHE A 69 18.50 0.31 6.63
C PHE A 69 18.88 1.78 6.67
N HIS A 70 19.18 2.31 7.86
CA HIS A 70 19.46 3.73 8.07
C HIS A 70 20.85 4.17 7.53
N ARG A 71 21.74 3.23 7.22
CA ARG A 71 23.05 3.49 6.61
C ARG A 71 23.03 3.41 5.07
N LEU A 72 21.98 2.84 4.47
CA LEU A 72 21.91 2.69 3.02
C LEU A 72 21.68 4.06 2.33
N PRO A 73 22.63 4.52 1.48
CA PRO A 73 22.50 5.81 0.83
C PRO A 73 21.40 5.78 -0.23
N GLY A 74 20.56 6.81 -0.25
CA GLY A 74 19.47 6.96 -1.21
C GLY A 74 18.21 6.14 -0.90
N LEU A 75 18.20 5.36 0.18
CA LEU A 75 16.99 4.67 0.67
C LEU A 75 16.20 5.57 1.64
N ARG A 76 14.90 5.68 1.43
CA ARG A 76 13.96 6.38 2.30
C ARG A 76 12.70 5.55 2.50
N MET A 77 12.02 5.75 3.62
CA MET A 77 10.75 5.09 3.87
C MET A 77 9.83 5.96 4.73
N LEU A 78 8.59 6.05 4.30
CA LEU A 78 7.47 6.58 5.07
C LEU A 78 6.56 5.43 5.47
N ARG A 79 6.35 5.26 6.77
CA ARG A 79 5.47 4.24 7.35
C ARG A 79 4.22 4.93 7.91
N VAL A 80 3.10 4.77 7.21
CA VAL A 80 1.80 5.25 7.67
C VAL A 80 1.22 4.24 8.65
N ARG A 81 0.91 4.71 9.85
CA ARG A 81 0.28 3.91 10.90
C ARG A 81 -1.01 4.58 11.35
N ASN A 82 -2.10 3.83 11.32
CA ASN A 82 -3.34 4.23 11.98
C ASN A 82 -3.26 3.91 13.48
N ARG A 83 -3.56 4.87 14.35
CA ARG A 83 -3.44 4.72 15.81
C ARG A 83 -4.21 3.52 16.40
N PRO A 84 -5.45 3.21 16.01
CA PRO A 84 -6.16 2.00 16.48
C PRO A 84 -5.63 0.69 15.88
N ASP A 85 -4.87 0.72 14.77
CA ASP A 85 -4.30 -0.47 14.14
C ASP A 85 -3.11 -1.01 14.95
N ARG A 86 -3.22 -2.28 15.36
CA ARG A 86 -2.22 -3.00 16.15
C ARG A 86 -1.29 -3.83 15.30
N ILE A 87 -1.60 -4.10 14.02
CA ILE A 87 -0.73 -4.89 13.13
C ILE A 87 0.70 -4.34 13.08
N PRO A 88 0.94 -3.01 13.04
CA PRO A 88 2.29 -2.45 13.09
C PRO A 88 3.08 -2.73 14.38
N LEU A 89 2.43 -3.22 15.44
CA LEU A 89 3.10 -3.57 16.70
C LEU A 89 3.66 -4.99 16.69
N TYR A 90 3.34 -5.79 15.65
CA TYR A 90 3.81 -7.16 15.52
C TYR A 90 5.02 -7.27 14.57
N PRO A 91 5.98 -8.17 14.87
CA PRO A 91 6.11 -8.90 16.14
C PRO A 91 6.61 -7.98 17.28
N PRO A 92 6.18 -8.20 18.53
CA PRO A 92 6.46 -7.27 19.63
C PRO A 92 7.89 -7.37 20.17
N VAL A 93 8.56 -8.51 20.02
CA VAL A 93 9.88 -8.80 20.63
C VAL A 93 10.89 -9.19 19.56
N GLY A 94 12.08 -8.61 19.63
CA GLY A 94 13.20 -8.93 18.73
C GLY A 94 13.20 -8.18 17.40
N TYR A 95 12.15 -7.39 17.12
CA TYR A 95 12.02 -6.63 15.88
C TYR A 95 12.11 -5.12 16.15
N ALA A 96 12.55 -4.37 15.14
CA ALA A 96 12.70 -2.93 15.18
C ALA A 96 11.98 -2.25 14.01
N ASP A 97 11.42 -1.09 14.29
CA ASP A 97 10.84 -0.21 13.27
C ASP A 97 11.95 0.47 12.45
N VAL A 98 11.68 0.65 11.15
CA VAL A 98 12.54 1.37 10.19
C VAL A 98 11.76 2.48 9.49
N GLY A 99 12.49 3.46 8.95
CA GLY A 99 11.91 4.60 8.26
C GLY A 99 11.34 5.67 9.20
N VAL A 100 10.57 6.60 8.64
CA VAL A 100 9.90 7.68 9.37
C VAL A 100 8.42 7.33 9.51
N GLU A 101 7.87 7.47 10.72
CA GLU A 101 6.45 7.21 10.99
C GLU A 101 5.59 8.44 10.70
N LEU A 102 4.49 8.23 9.98
CA LEU A 102 3.35 9.14 9.92
C LEU A 102 2.19 8.49 10.69
N LEU A 103 1.95 8.98 11.91
CA LEU A 103 0.85 8.52 12.74
C LEU A 103 -0.43 9.30 12.39
N ILE A 104 -1.47 8.59 11.96
CA ILE A 104 -2.82 9.11 11.73
C ILE A 104 -3.80 8.55 12.76
N ASP A 105 -4.93 9.21 12.98
CA ASP A 105 -5.97 8.69 13.86
C ASP A 105 -7.35 8.78 13.19
N THR A 106 -7.73 7.68 12.53
CA THR A 106 -9.02 7.57 11.82
C THR A 106 -10.24 7.69 12.74
N ARG A 107 -10.10 7.49 14.06
CA ARG A 107 -11.22 7.66 15.02
C ARG A 107 -11.71 9.10 15.12
N ARG A 108 -10.96 10.05 14.54
CA ARG A 108 -11.27 11.47 14.52
C ARG A 108 -12.16 11.85 13.35
N SER A 109 -12.30 10.97 12.36
CA SER A 109 -13.21 11.16 11.23
C SER A 109 -14.66 11.06 11.68
N LEU A 110 -15.47 12.06 11.34
CA LEU A 110 -16.92 12.04 11.54
C LEU A 110 -17.65 11.07 10.58
N PHE A 111 -16.98 10.67 9.50
CA PHE A 111 -17.53 9.75 8.50
C PHE A 111 -17.43 8.27 8.89
N LEU A 112 -16.56 7.93 9.85
CA LEU A 112 -16.26 6.54 10.20
C LEU A 112 -16.99 6.12 11.48
N LYS A 113 -17.50 4.90 11.49
CA LYS A 113 -17.94 4.22 12.71
C LYS A 113 -16.73 4.04 13.64
N PRO A 114 -16.94 3.96 14.97
CA PRO A 114 -15.93 3.41 15.86
C PRO A 114 -15.55 2.00 15.37
N HIS A 115 -14.25 1.78 15.14
CA HIS A 115 -13.75 0.48 14.66
C HIS A 115 -14.22 -0.65 15.57
N GLY A 116 -15.04 -1.56 15.02
CA GLY A 116 -15.60 -2.70 15.73
C GLY A 116 -14.66 -3.91 15.79
N ASN A 117 -13.67 -3.97 14.89
CA ASN A 117 -12.71 -5.05 14.81
C ASN A 117 -11.35 -4.56 14.26
N GLU A 118 -10.32 -5.41 14.35
CA GLU A 118 -8.96 -5.10 13.90
C GLU A 118 -8.88 -4.88 12.38
N SER A 119 -9.68 -5.60 11.59
CA SER A 119 -9.73 -5.48 10.13
C SER A 119 -10.11 -4.07 9.70
N GLN A 120 -11.11 -3.46 10.34
CA GLN A 120 -11.57 -2.09 10.02
C GLN A 120 -10.50 -1.04 10.29
N SER A 121 -9.80 -1.12 11.43
CA SER A 121 -8.70 -0.20 11.72
C SER A 121 -7.48 -0.43 10.84
N HIS A 122 -7.28 -1.67 10.40
CA HIS A 122 -6.16 -2.07 9.56
C HIS A 122 -6.42 -1.83 8.06
N ASP A 123 -7.67 -1.68 7.64
CA ASP A 123 -8.06 -1.54 6.24
C ASP A 123 -7.31 -0.40 5.53
N LEU A 124 -6.91 -0.65 4.27
CA LEU A 124 -6.13 0.31 3.49
C LEU A 124 -6.96 1.55 3.13
N GLU A 125 -8.23 1.39 2.81
CA GLU A 125 -9.09 2.53 2.46
C GLU A 125 -9.36 3.40 3.67
N CYS A 126 -9.45 2.82 4.87
CA CYS A 126 -9.44 3.56 6.15
C CYS A 126 -8.14 4.34 6.36
N HIS A 127 -6.97 3.75 6.06
CA HIS A 127 -5.69 4.46 6.12
C HIS A 127 -5.65 5.66 5.16
N LEU A 128 -6.06 5.45 3.91
CA LEU A 128 -6.09 6.49 2.88
C LEU A 128 -7.12 7.58 3.20
N HIS A 129 -8.26 7.22 3.78
CA HIS A 129 -9.23 8.18 4.33
C HIS A 129 -8.62 9.02 5.45
N GLY A 130 -7.92 8.38 6.39
CA GLY A 130 -7.20 9.08 7.44
C GLY A 130 -6.15 10.06 6.89
N ILE A 131 -5.38 9.67 5.88
CA ILE A 131 -4.42 10.58 5.21
C ILE A 131 -5.12 11.76 4.54
N ALA A 132 -6.28 11.52 3.94
CA ALA A 132 -7.01 12.55 3.22
C ALA A 132 -7.56 13.64 4.14
N GLY A 133 -7.74 13.38 5.45
CA GLY A 133 -8.33 14.37 6.36
C GLY A 133 -7.74 14.54 7.76
N TRP A 134 -6.68 13.81 8.11
CA TRP A 134 -6.01 13.98 9.40
C TRP A 134 -5.19 15.27 9.46
N GLN A 135 -5.55 16.17 10.39
CA GLN A 135 -4.89 17.49 10.58
C GLN A 135 -3.97 17.53 11.82
N GLY A 136 -3.59 16.37 12.37
CA GLY A 136 -2.76 16.26 13.57
C GLY A 136 -3.55 16.25 14.88
N GLU A 137 -2.86 16.05 16.01
CA GLU A 137 -3.50 15.79 17.32
C GLU A 137 -4.41 16.91 17.84
N HIS A 138 -4.19 18.14 17.37
CA HIS A 138 -4.94 19.34 17.75
C HIS A 138 -5.85 19.89 16.64
N GLY A 139 -5.84 19.25 15.46
CA GLY A 139 -6.69 19.65 14.34
C GLY A 139 -7.99 18.86 14.32
N GLU A 140 -9.05 19.49 13.83
CA GLU A 140 -10.28 18.79 13.47
C GLU A 140 -10.06 17.96 12.21
N PHE A 141 -10.80 16.86 12.07
CA PHE A 141 -10.72 16.05 10.87
C PHE A 141 -11.41 16.77 9.72
N GLU A 142 -10.67 17.05 8.65
CA GLU A 142 -11.16 17.77 7.48
C GLU A 142 -10.51 17.19 6.22
N LEU A 143 -11.32 16.65 5.32
CA LEU A 143 -10.85 16.16 4.02
C LEU A 143 -10.30 17.33 3.19
N VAL A 144 -9.01 17.29 2.86
CA VAL A 144 -8.32 18.33 2.06
C VAL A 144 -8.10 17.91 0.60
N VAL A 145 -8.59 16.73 0.23
CA VAL A 145 -8.61 16.21 -1.13
C VAL A 145 -9.99 15.64 -1.43
N ASP A 146 -10.39 15.70 -2.70
CA ASP A 146 -11.64 15.10 -3.18
C ASP A 146 -11.50 13.57 -3.24
N ARG A 147 -11.72 12.93 -2.10
CA ARG A 147 -11.68 11.48 -1.93
C ARG A 147 -13.05 10.98 -1.48
N ASP A 148 -13.66 10.13 -2.30
CA ASP A 148 -14.96 9.57 -1.99
C ASP A 148 -14.91 8.69 -0.73
N ILE A 149 -15.75 9.03 0.24
CA ILE A 149 -15.87 8.31 1.51
C ILE A 149 -16.39 6.88 1.28
N ALA A 150 -17.15 6.62 0.21
CA ALA A 150 -17.69 5.30 -0.11
C ALA A 150 -16.61 4.21 -0.25
N LEU A 151 -15.36 4.61 -0.54
CA LEU A 151 -14.23 3.70 -0.70
C LEU A 151 -13.93 2.90 0.57
N VAL A 152 -14.21 3.43 1.77
CA VAL A 152 -13.91 2.71 3.02
C VAL A 152 -14.84 1.50 3.26
N ASN A 153 -15.98 1.43 2.54
CA ASN A 153 -16.89 0.29 2.57
C ASN A 153 -16.59 -0.79 1.50
N LYS A 154 -15.44 -0.71 0.80
CA LYS A 154 -15.07 -1.71 -0.21
C LYS A 154 -15.13 -3.14 0.32
N PHE A 155 -14.68 -3.36 1.55
CA PHE A 155 -14.51 -4.70 2.12
C PHE A 155 -15.19 -4.92 3.48
N ASP A 156 -15.56 -3.86 4.20
CA ASP A 156 -16.13 -3.93 5.55
C ASP A 156 -17.15 -2.78 5.77
N ASP A 157 -17.81 -2.75 6.92
CA ASP A 157 -18.80 -1.74 7.33
C ASP A 157 -18.14 -0.62 8.15
N CYS A 158 -17.44 0.27 7.47
CA CYS A 158 -16.61 1.30 8.09
C CYS A 158 -17.31 2.67 8.18
N LEU A 159 -18.21 3.00 7.25
CA LEU A 159 -18.93 4.29 7.22
C LEU A 159 -20.08 4.33 8.22
N THR A 160 -20.37 5.52 8.75
CA THR A 160 -21.56 5.77 9.58
C THR A 160 -22.85 5.49 8.78
N ASP A 161 -23.91 5.09 9.50
CA ASP A 161 -25.20 4.76 8.87
C ASP A 161 -25.92 5.97 8.25
N GLU A 162 -25.44 7.19 8.53
CA GLU A 162 -25.88 8.43 7.87
C GLU A 162 -25.52 8.45 6.38
N HIS A 163 -24.52 7.65 5.98
CA HIS A 163 -24.10 7.46 4.60
C HIS A 163 -24.50 6.06 4.14
N PRO A 164 -25.60 5.91 3.36
CA PRO A 164 -26.17 4.61 2.99
C PRO A 164 -25.38 3.90 1.88
N VAL A 165 -24.06 3.81 2.02
CA VAL A 165 -23.17 3.09 1.11
C VAL A 165 -23.19 1.60 1.47
N PRO A 166 -23.47 0.70 0.51
CA PRO A 166 -23.50 -0.74 0.77
C PRO A 166 -22.18 -1.26 1.36
N VAL A 167 -22.28 -2.14 2.35
CA VAL A 167 -21.13 -2.80 2.99
C VAL A 167 -20.51 -3.83 2.05
N GLY A 168 -19.18 -3.89 2.00
CA GLY A 168 -18.46 -4.92 1.23
C GLY A 168 -18.80 -4.87 -0.26
N TRP A 169 -19.00 -3.67 -0.81
CA TRP A 169 -19.56 -3.49 -2.14
C TRP A 169 -18.60 -3.93 -3.25
N LYS A 170 -17.30 -4.08 -2.96
CA LYS A 170 -16.32 -4.49 -3.97
C LYS A 170 -16.48 -5.99 -4.26
N VAL A 171 -17.30 -6.27 -5.26
CA VAL A 171 -17.52 -7.60 -5.82
C VAL A 171 -17.55 -7.50 -7.34
N HIS A 172 -16.97 -8.48 -8.03
CA HIS A 172 -17.08 -8.56 -9.48
C HIS A 172 -18.54 -8.76 -9.89
N HIS A 173 -18.91 -8.24 -11.06
CA HIS A 173 -20.25 -8.42 -11.59
C HIS A 173 -20.61 -9.92 -11.63
N ASN A 174 -21.76 -10.28 -11.06
CA ASN A 174 -22.20 -11.68 -10.87
C ASN A 174 -21.14 -12.60 -10.24
N LYS A 175 -20.19 -12.07 -9.46
CA LYS A 175 -19.04 -12.81 -8.93
C LYS A 175 -18.25 -13.54 -10.02
N ASN A 176 -18.01 -12.85 -11.15
CA ASN A 176 -17.32 -13.39 -12.34
C ASN A 176 -18.07 -14.52 -13.05
N MET A 177 -19.35 -14.76 -12.75
CA MET A 177 -20.17 -15.64 -13.57
C MET A 177 -20.56 -14.92 -14.85
N VAL A 178 -20.22 -15.50 -16.00
CA VAL A 178 -20.53 -14.99 -17.33
C VAL A 178 -21.42 -16.01 -18.04
N LYS A 179 -22.43 -15.52 -18.77
CA LYS A 179 -23.32 -16.36 -19.58
C LYS A 179 -22.77 -16.45 -21.00
N GLY A 180 -22.34 -17.64 -21.39
CA GLY A 180 -21.84 -17.93 -22.72
C GLY A 180 -22.93 -17.86 -23.80
N THR A 181 -22.50 -17.86 -25.05
CA THR A 181 -23.40 -17.84 -26.23
C THR A 181 -24.25 -19.10 -26.36
N ASP A 182 -23.81 -20.22 -25.77
CA ASP A 182 -24.56 -21.48 -25.63
C ASP A 182 -25.61 -21.43 -24.51
N GLY A 183 -25.70 -20.30 -23.80
CA GLY A 183 -26.63 -20.06 -22.71
C GLY A 183 -26.20 -20.63 -21.36
N ARG A 184 -25.02 -21.26 -21.26
CA ARG A 184 -24.47 -21.79 -20.00
C ARG A 184 -23.77 -20.69 -19.21
N TRP A 185 -23.72 -20.86 -17.90
CA TRP A 185 -22.95 -19.97 -17.01
C TRP A 185 -21.61 -20.61 -16.67
N VAL A 186 -20.54 -19.86 -16.83
CA VAL A 186 -19.16 -20.29 -16.54
C VAL A 186 -18.52 -19.26 -15.62
N LEU A 187 -17.63 -19.71 -14.75
CA LEU A 187 -16.79 -18.84 -13.93
C LEU A 187 -15.62 -18.35 -14.79
N GLU A 188 -15.59 -17.04 -15.06
CA GLU A 188 -14.50 -16.36 -15.76
C GLU A 188 -13.85 -15.36 -14.79
N ASP A 189 -13.13 -15.88 -13.80
CA ASP A 189 -12.45 -15.11 -12.75
C ASP A 189 -10.96 -14.86 -13.03
N HIS A 190 -10.54 -15.10 -14.28
CA HIS A 190 -9.17 -14.97 -14.74
C HIS A 190 -9.14 -14.44 -16.18
N GLU A 191 -8.34 -13.40 -16.41
CA GLU A 191 -7.93 -12.96 -17.74
C GLU A 191 -6.62 -13.66 -18.11
N SER A 192 -6.46 -14.10 -19.36
CA SER A 192 -5.21 -14.74 -19.79
C SER A 192 -4.08 -13.73 -19.93
N ASP A 193 -2.98 -13.97 -19.22
CA ASP A 193 -1.76 -13.15 -19.29
C ASP A 193 -0.96 -13.31 -20.60
N TYR A 194 -1.39 -14.19 -21.50
CA TYR A 194 -0.79 -14.35 -22.82
C TYR A 194 -1.49 -13.40 -23.80
N GLU A 195 -0.78 -12.37 -24.25
CA GLU A 195 -1.12 -11.72 -25.52
C GLU A 195 -1.03 -12.80 -26.61
N ASP A 196 -2.13 -13.03 -27.32
CA ASP A 196 -2.15 -13.91 -28.49
C ASP A 196 -1.11 -13.34 -29.46
N GLY A 197 0.07 -13.96 -29.48
CA GLY A 197 1.15 -13.60 -30.38
C GLY A 197 0.60 -13.77 -31.77
N GLY A 198 0.28 -12.66 -32.42
CA GLY A 198 -0.10 -12.62 -33.82
C GLY A 198 1.08 -13.13 -34.65
N ASP A 199 1.17 -14.45 -34.79
CA ASP A 199 1.92 -15.12 -35.84
C ASP A 199 1.25 -14.73 -37.16
N ASN A 200 1.66 -13.57 -37.69
CA ASN A 200 1.57 -13.29 -39.11
C ASN A 200 2.57 -14.23 -39.81
N LEU A 201 2.10 -15.43 -40.15
CA LEU A 201 2.65 -16.23 -41.24
C LEU A 201 2.34 -15.59 -42.60
#